data_AF-A0AAQ4DSC4-F1
#
_entry.id   AF-A0AAQ4DSC4-F1
#
_cell.length_a   1.000
_cell.length_b   1.000
_cell.length_c   1.000
_cell.angle_alpha   90.00
_cell.angle_beta   90.00
_cell.angle_gamma   90.00
#
_symmetry.space_group_name_H-M   'P 1'
#
loop_
_entity.id
_entity.type
_entity.pdbx_description
1 polymer ?
#
loop_
_entity_poly.entity_id
_entity_poly.type
_entity_poly.pdbx_seq_one_letter_code
_entity_poly.pdbx_strand_id
1 'polypeptide(L)'
;MGRLVVLLPLLLLVAAWASGDEVYTCNGTQLLSAELLAEIRSYAPVVQSIVDYVIQGPERNRTYEELAKFVDRFGARISGSQNLENSIDYMVELLGRQGLDSVYTERVAVPHWVRGNESAWIVRPRMQRLNMLGLGGSVGTPPGGIIAPVLVVRSFQELHSNVSKVRSLTALECALGAAAWWTARTGRDWTVQAIALARALLYRVPSYSCSSLQINTAAVSM
;
A
#
# COMPACT_ATOMS: atom_id res chain seq x y z
N MET A 1 -44.60 42.39 -2.97
CA MET A 1 -44.80 41.11 -2.26
C MET A 1 -44.34 39.98 -3.16
N GLY A 2 -43.15 39.39 -2.99
CA GLY A 2 -42.67 38.39 -3.95
C GLY A 2 -41.27 37.81 -3.78
N ARG A 3 -40.64 37.96 -2.59
CA ARG A 3 -39.29 37.39 -2.34
C ARG A 3 -39.24 36.39 -1.17
N LEU A 4 -40.37 36.11 -0.51
CA LEU A 4 -40.42 35.26 0.70
C LEU A 4 -40.72 33.78 0.42
N VAL A 5 -41.19 33.42 -0.79
CA VAL A 5 -41.69 32.05 -1.08
C VAL A 5 -40.58 31.09 -1.54
N VAL A 6 -39.42 31.59 -1.98
CA VAL A 6 -38.34 30.74 -2.53
C VAL A 6 -37.32 30.31 -1.46
N LEU A 7 -37.31 30.94 -0.28
CA LEU A 7 -36.35 30.61 0.78
C LEU A 7 -36.82 29.47 1.70
N LEU A 8 -38.14 29.27 1.85
CA LEU A 8 -38.70 28.20 2.70
C LEU A 8 -38.41 26.76 2.22
N PRO A 9 -38.47 26.44 0.91
CA PRO A 9 -38.15 25.09 0.44
C PRO A 9 -36.65 24.79 0.52
N LEU A 10 -35.80 25.83 0.42
CA LEU A 10 -34.35 25.69 0.44
C LEU A 10 -33.83 25.48 1.87
N LEU A 11 -34.50 26.07 2.87
CA LEU A 11 -34.18 25.88 4.29
C LEU A 11 -34.60 24.48 4.80
N LEU A 12 -35.68 23.91 4.26
CA LEU A 12 -36.09 22.53 4.54
C LEU A 12 -35.18 21.49 3.87
N LEU A 13 -34.56 21.82 2.73
CA LEU A 13 -33.64 20.91 2.04
C LEU A 13 -32.31 20.77 2.79
N VAL A 14 -31.81 21.82 3.46
CA VAL A 14 -30.54 21.77 4.21
C VAL A 14 -30.69 20.96 5.51
N ALA A 15 -31.85 21.00 6.17
CA ALA A 15 -32.10 20.24 7.39
C ALA A 15 -32.14 18.72 7.17
N ALA A 16 -32.43 18.25 5.96
CA ALA A 16 -32.46 16.83 5.62
C ALA A 16 -31.07 16.20 5.41
N TRP A 17 -30.01 17.01 5.27
CA TRP A 17 -28.64 16.52 5.10
C TRP A 17 -27.81 16.53 6.40
N ALA A 18 -28.38 17.03 7.51
CA ALA A 18 -27.71 17.11 8.81
C ALA A 18 -27.89 15.87 9.69
N SER A 19 -28.57 14.83 9.22
CA SER A 19 -28.73 13.56 9.94
C SER A 19 -28.25 12.40 9.07
N GLY A 20 -26.95 12.41 8.81
CA GLY A 20 -26.22 11.31 8.18
C GLY A 20 -25.09 10.82 9.07
N ASP A 21 -25.24 10.93 10.40
CA ASP A 21 -24.48 10.05 11.28
C ASP A 21 -25.11 8.66 11.13
N GLU A 22 -24.65 7.91 10.13
CA GLU A 22 -24.76 6.45 10.19
C GLU A 22 -24.00 6.03 11.45
N VAL A 23 -24.71 6.00 12.56
CA VAL A 23 -24.33 5.20 13.71
C VAL A 23 -24.25 3.78 13.15
N TYR A 24 -23.02 3.29 12.94
CA TYR A 24 -22.79 1.89 12.66
C TYR A 24 -23.38 1.10 13.84
N THR A 25 -24.63 0.69 13.72
CA THR A 25 -25.29 -0.19 14.67
C THR A 25 -24.70 -1.57 14.41
N CYS A 26 -23.63 -1.87 15.13
CA CYS A 26 -23.14 -3.23 15.23
C CYS A 26 -24.28 -4.07 15.82
N ASN A 27 -25.03 -4.79 14.97
CA ASN A 27 -26.02 -5.80 15.34
C ASN A 27 -25.38 -7.05 15.99
N GLY A 28 -24.24 -6.87 16.67
CA GLY A 28 -23.66 -7.82 17.61
C GLY A 28 -24.07 -7.41 19.02
N THR A 29 -25.34 -7.62 19.38
CA THR A 29 -25.76 -7.45 20.77
C THR A 29 -25.02 -8.44 21.66
N GLN A 30 -24.22 -7.89 22.59
CA GLN A 30 -23.55 -8.53 23.73
C GLN A 30 -22.25 -9.32 23.45
N LEU A 31 -21.20 -8.65 22.99
CA LEU A 31 -19.84 -9.16 23.24
C LEU A 31 -19.35 -8.80 24.66
N LEU A 32 -19.94 -7.78 25.30
CA LEU A 32 -19.53 -7.21 26.57
C LEU A 32 -20.72 -7.13 27.53
N SER A 33 -20.47 -7.32 28.84
CA SER A 33 -21.50 -7.21 29.86
C SER A 33 -21.99 -5.76 30.00
N ALA A 34 -23.22 -5.59 30.50
CA ALA A 34 -23.80 -4.27 30.73
C ALA A 34 -22.99 -3.44 31.75
N GLU A 35 -22.38 -4.12 32.72
CA GLU A 35 -21.49 -3.51 33.71
C GLU A 35 -20.20 -2.97 33.07
N LEU A 36 -19.55 -3.77 32.22
CA LEU A 36 -18.35 -3.34 31.50
C LEU A 36 -18.65 -2.18 30.55
N LEU A 37 -19.83 -2.18 29.92
CA LEU A 37 -20.28 -1.06 29.10
C LEU A 37 -20.50 0.22 29.91
N ALA A 38 -21.02 0.11 31.14
CA ALA A 38 -21.16 1.26 32.04
C ALA A 38 -19.80 1.78 32.49
N GLU A 39 -18.86 0.90 32.80
CA GLU A 39 -17.48 1.24 33.13
C GLU A 39 -16.78 1.97 31.97
N ILE A 40 -16.84 1.42 30.74
CA ILE A 40 -16.26 2.06 29.54
C ILE A 40 -16.85 3.47 29.33
N ARG A 41 -18.17 3.62 29.48
CA ARG A 41 -18.85 4.92 29.36
C ARG A 41 -18.42 5.90 30.45
N SER A 42 -18.05 5.43 31.63
CA SER A 42 -17.60 6.28 32.72
C SER A 42 -16.29 7.02 32.41
N TYR A 43 -15.46 6.46 31.52
CA TYR A 43 -14.21 7.11 31.06
C TYR A 43 -14.44 8.23 30.04
N ALA A 44 -15.66 8.44 29.54
CA ALA A 44 -15.95 9.45 28.53
C ALA A 44 -15.41 10.86 28.86
N PRO A 45 -15.49 11.38 30.11
CA PRO A 45 -14.94 12.70 30.44
C PRO A 45 -13.41 12.76 30.32
N VAL A 46 -12.71 11.67 30.66
CA VAL A 46 -11.25 11.57 30.53
C VAL A 46 -10.85 11.48 29.07
N VAL A 47 -11.58 10.69 28.28
CA VAL A 47 -11.35 10.63 26.82
C VAL A 47 -11.56 11.99 26.19
N GLN A 48 -12.63 12.70 26.56
CA GLN A 48 -12.92 14.01 26.01
C GLN A 48 -11.84 15.03 26.39
N SER A 49 -11.33 15.00 27.63
CA SER A 49 -10.26 15.92 28.03
C SER A 49 -8.96 15.68 27.26
N ILE A 50 -8.61 14.42 26.96
CA ILE A 50 -7.47 14.07 26.11
C ILE A 50 -7.69 14.56 24.69
N VAL A 51 -8.87 14.32 24.12
CA VAL A 51 -9.22 14.78 22.77
C VAL A 51 -9.14 16.30 22.66
N ASP A 52 -9.70 17.03 23.62
CA ASP A 52 -9.67 18.49 23.64
C ASP A 52 -8.25 19.01 23.79
N TYR A 53 -7.41 18.37 24.62
CA TYR A 53 -6.00 18.72 24.79
C TYR A 53 -5.20 18.58 23.49
N VAL A 54 -5.45 17.53 22.70
CA VAL A 54 -4.76 17.26 21.43
C VAL A 54 -5.30 18.11 20.28
N ILE A 55 -6.62 18.36 20.22
CA ILE A 55 -7.24 19.06 19.09
C ILE A 55 -7.24 20.59 19.29
N GLN A 56 -7.55 21.05 20.49
CA GLN A 56 -7.76 22.47 20.80
C GLN A 56 -6.73 23.03 21.78
N GLY A 57 -6.08 22.15 22.55
CA GLY A 57 -5.10 22.51 23.56
C GLY A 57 -3.72 22.85 22.99
N PRO A 58 -2.72 22.92 23.87
CA PRO A 58 -1.35 23.33 23.52
C PRO A 58 -0.63 22.35 22.59
N GLU A 59 -1.09 21.10 22.50
CA GLU A 59 -0.50 20.07 21.64
C GLU A 59 -1.12 19.99 20.24
N ARG A 60 -1.97 20.97 19.89
CA ARG A 60 -2.58 21.06 18.57
C ARG A 60 -1.52 21.07 17.46
N ASN A 61 -1.78 20.27 16.42
CA ASN A 61 -0.91 20.08 15.24
C ASN A 61 0.43 19.38 15.48
N ARG A 62 0.86 19.15 16.73
CA ARG A 62 2.17 18.55 17.03
C ARG A 62 2.37 17.21 16.35
N THR A 63 1.36 16.33 16.36
CA THR A 63 1.43 15.01 15.70
C THR A 63 1.71 15.14 14.20
N TYR A 64 1.08 16.11 13.53
CA TYR A 64 1.30 16.34 12.10
C TYR A 64 2.69 16.89 11.83
N GLU A 65 3.14 17.86 12.63
CA GLU A 65 4.46 18.46 12.48
C GLU A 65 5.60 17.47 12.74
N GLU A 66 5.50 16.65 13.78
CA GLU A 66 6.50 15.62 14.06
C GLU A 66 6.50 14.53 12.99
N LEU A 67 5.32 14.13 12.48
CA LEU A 67 5.23 13.21 11.36
C LEU A 67 5.88 13.79 10.09
N ALA A 68 5.60 15.07 9.77
CA ALA A 68 6.19 15.74 8.62
C ALA A 68 7.72 15.78 8.74
N LYS A 69 8.26 16.22 9.88
CA LYS A 69 9.70 16.21 10.17
C LYS A 69 10.31 14.82 9.99
N PHE A 70 9.63 13.78 10.50
CA PHE A 70 10.11 12.41 10.41
C PHE A 70 10.12 11.88 8.97
N VAL A 71 9.04 12.11 8.22
CA VAL A 71 8.91 11.66 6.83
C VAL A 71 9.89 12.40 5.93
N ASP A 72 10.03 13.72 6.07
CA ASP A 72 10.93 14.54 5.26
C ASP A 72 12.40 14.26 5.56
N ARG A 73 12.74 13.92 6.81
CA ARG A 73 14.13 13.60 7.21
C ARG A 73 14.61 12.26 6.65
N PHE A 74 13.77 11.22 6.66
CA PHE A 74 14.21 9.87 6.30
C PHE A 74 13.67 9.39 4.94
N GLY A 75 12.44 9.69 4.55
CA GLY A 75 11.86 9.15 3.31
C GLY A 75 11.63 7.63 3.33
N ALA A 76 12.15 6.89 2.33
CA ALA A 76 11.87 5.45 2.16
C ALA A 76 12.67 4.57 3.15
N ARG A 77 11.97 3.72 3.92
CA ARG A 77 12.53 2.92 5.04
C ARG A 77 12.15 1.44 4.94
N ILE A 78 12.60 0.77 3.89
CA ILE A 78 12.35 -0.68 3.73
C ILE A 78 13.06 -1.47 4.84
N SER A 79 12.49 -2.62 5.22
CA SER A 79 13.06 -3.53 6.22
C SER A 79 14.51 -3.90 5.90
N GLY A 80 15.37 -3.81 6.91
CA GLY A 80 16.81 -4.09 6.78
C GLY A 80 17.62 -3.03 6.06
N SER A 81 17.05 -1.88 5.69
CA SER A 81 17.83 -0.76 5.14
C SER A 81 18.48 0.07 6.25
N GLN A 82 19.67 0.64 5.97
CA GLN A 82 20.35 1.54 6.91
C GLN A 82 19.49 2.75 7.30
N ASN A 83 18.66 3.21 6.37
CA ASN A 83 17.79 4.35 6.62
C ASN A 83 16.65 4.03 7.60
N LEU A 84 16.19 2.78 7.65
CA LEU A 84 15.28 2.31 8.69
C LEU A 84 15.98 2.33 10.05
N GLU A 85 17.19 1.78 10.15
CA GLU A 85 17.97 1.78 11.41
C GLU A 85 18.19 3.20 11.94
N ASN A 86 18.64 4.13 11.09
CA ASN A 86 18.83 5.53 11.47
C ASN A 86 17.51 6.19 11.95
N SER A 87 16.37 5.76 11.39
CA SER A 87 15.05 6.27 11.79
C SER A 87 14.58 5.71 13.14
N ILE A 88 14.95 4.47 13.45
CA ILE A 88 14.69 3.84 14.75
C ILE A 88 15.48 4.57 15.83
N ASP A 89 16.78 4.80 15.61
CA ASP A 89 17.64 5.53 16.54
C ASP A 89 17.10 6.94 16.81
N TYR A 90 16.66 7.64 15.76
CA TYR A 90 16.02 8.95 15.90
C TYR A 90 14.74 8.90 16.73
N MET A 91 13.89 7.89 16.52
CA MET A 91 12.65 7.76 17.30
C MET A 91 12.93 7.45 18.77
N VAL A 92 13.91 6.60 19.06
CA VAL A 92 14.34 6.30 20.44
C VAL A 92 14.82 7.57 21.13
N GLU A 93 15.66 8.37 20.45
CA GLU A 93 16.14 9.64 20.97
C GLU A 93 15.01 10.66 21.17
N LEU A 94 14.10 10.79 20.19
CA LEU A 94 12.96 11.71 20.26
C LEU A 94 12.05 11.38 21.44
N LEU A 95 11.68 10.11 21.62
CA LEU A 95 10.82 9.67 22.71
C LEU A 95 11.51 9.83 24.07
N GLY A 96 12.82 9.57 24.15
CA GLY A 96 13.61 9.83 25.36
C GLY A 96 13.60 11.32 25.74
N ARG A 97 13.74 12.23 24.76
CA ARG A 97 13.66 13.69 24.98
C ARG A 97 12.27 14.16 25.40
N GLN A 98 11.21 13.45 25.01
CA GLN A 98 9.84 13.76 25.42
C GLN A 98 9.50 13.26 26.82
N GLY A 99 10.40 12.54 27.48
CA GLY A 99 10.23 12.10 28.87
C GLY A 99 9.30 10.91 29.04
N LEU A 100 9.18 10.04 28.02
CA LEU A 100 8.46 8.77 28.17
C LEU A 100 9.21 7.84 29.14
N ASP A 101 8.47 7.10 29.96
CA ASP A 101 9.02 6.32 31.08
C ASP A 101 9.95 5.17 30.65
N SER A 102 9.67 4.52 29.51
CA SER A 102 10.42 3.35 29.05
C SER A 102 10.50 3.31 27.53
N VAL A 103 11.71 3.52 27.01
CA VAL A 103 12.00 3.47 25.56
C VAL A 103 13.14 2.48 25.34
N TYR A 104 12.85 1.40 24.61
CA TYR A 104 13.82 0.37 24.27
C TYR A 104 13.51 -0.23 22.90
N THR A 105 14.49 -0.91 22.32
CA THR A 105 14.36 -1.57 21.01
C THR A 105 14.36 -3.08 21.18
N GLU A 106 13.58 -3.76 20.34
CA GLU A 106 13.51 -5.22 20.29
C GLU A 106 14.14 -5.72 18.98
N ARG A 107 14.95 -6.77 19.07
CA ARG A 107 15.60 -7.36 17.90
C ARG A 107 14.60 -8.25 17.15
N VAL A 108 14.41 -7.98 15.86
CA VAL A 108 13.55 -8.77 14.96
C VAL A 108 14.36 -9.24 13.76
N ALA A 109 14.28 -10.53 13.43
CA ALA A 109 14.88 -11.07 12.21
C ALA A 109 13.95 -10.83 11.02
N VAL A 110 14.45 -10.17 9.97
CA VAL A 110 13.70 -9.86 8.75
C VAL A 110 14.51 -10.24 7.51
N PRO A 111 13.86 -10.68 6.42
CA PRO A 111 14.56 -10.94 5.16
C PRO A 111 15.13 -9.63 4.58
N HIS A 112 16.36 -9.68 4.06
CA HIS A 112 17.01 -8.51 3.49
C HIS A 112 16.98 -8.56 1.96
N TRP A 113 16.11 -7.73 1.38
CA TRP A 113 15.99 -7.61 -0.07
C TRP A 113 16.44 -6.22 -0.52
N VAL A 114 17.47 -6.18 -1.37
CA VAL A 114 18.01 -4.95 -1.94
C VAL A 114 17.68 -4.91 -3.43
N ARG A 115 16.94 -3.85 -3.79
CA ARG A 115 16.65 -3.53 -5.19
C ARG A 115 17.93 -3.08 -5.89
N GLY A 116 18.26 -3.70 -7.02
CA GLY A 116 19.30 -3.25 -7.92
C GLY A 116 18.74 -2.50 -9.15
N ASN A 117 19.51 -2.48 -10.23
CA ASN A 117 19.08 -1.84 -11.48
C ASN A 117 18.08 -2.71 -12.24
N GLU A 118 17.02 -2.10 -12.76
CA GLU A 118 15.93 -2.80 -13.44
C GLU A 118 15.59 -2.09 -14.75
N SER A 119 15.41 -2.86 -15.83
CA SER A 119 15.00 -2.34 -17.13
C SER A 119 14.20 -3.37 -17.92
N ALA A 120 13.18 -2.90 -18.63
CA ALA A 120 12.36 -3.73 -19.51
C ALA A 120 12.18 -3.04 -20.86
N TRP A 121 12.21 -3.84 -21.92
CA TRP A 121 12.08 -3.40 -23.30
C TRP A 121 11.18 -4.34 -24.07
N ILE A 122 10.19 -3.79 -24.77
CA ILE A 122 9.55 -4.51 -25.87
C ILE A 122 10.57 -4.59 -27.00
N VAL A 123 10.92 -5.80 -27.44
CA VAL A 123 11.87 -6.04 -28.55
C VAL A 123 11.11 -6.15 -29.87
N ARG A 124 9.95 -6.82 -29.86
CA ARG A 124 9.08 -6.98 -31.02
C ARG A 124 7.62 -6.68 -30.66
N PRO A 125 6.83 -6.07 -31.56
CA PRO A 125 7.15 -5.75 -32.96
C PRO A 125 8.01 -4.47 -33.15
N ARG A 126 8.16 -3.65 -32.12
CA ARG A 126 8.99 -2.43 -32.16
C ARG A 126 9.78 -2.29 -30.88
N MET A 127 10.99 -1.75 -30.98
CA MET A 127 11.81 -1.47 -29.81
C MET A 127 11.16 -0.35 -28.99
N GLN A 128 10.75 -0.63 -27.75
CA GLN A 128 10.22 0.37 -26.83
C GLN A 128 10.63 0.09 -25.39
N ARG A 129 11.19 1.08 -24.71
CA ARG A 129 11.46 1.02 -23.28
C ARG A 129 10.15 1.04 -22.48
N LEU A 130 10.03 0.17 -21.49
CA LEU A 130 8.94 0.17 -20.52
C LEU A 130 9.42 0.74 -19.20
N ASN A 131 8.53 1.50 -18.56
CA ASN A 131 8.67 1.82 -17.14
C ASN A 131 8.31 0.56 -16.37
N MET A 132 9.25 0.06 -15.58
CA MET A 132 9.06 -1.11 -14.74
C MET A 132 9.48 -0.82 -13.31
N LEU A 133 8.90 -1.59 -12.41
CA LEU A 133 9.33 -1.67 -11.03
C LEU A 133 9.25 -3.15 -10.64
N GLY A 134 10.37 -3.75 -10.26
CA GLY A 134 10.38 -5.13 -9.78
C GLY A 134 9.57 -5.28 -8.50
N LEU A 135 8.85 -6.39 -8.40
CA LEU A 135 8.13 -6.75 -7.19
C LEU A 135 9.12 -7.10 -6.08
N GLY A 136 8.88 -6.64 -4.85
CA GLY A 136 9.73 -6.96 -3.71
C GLY A 136 9.86 -8.48 -3.53
N GLY A 137 11.09 -8.97 -3.31
CA GLY A 137 11.39 -10.39 -3.23
C GLY A 137 11.67 -11.08 -4.57
N SER A 138 11.60 -10.36 -5.70
CA SER A 138 12.02 -10.90 -7.00
C SER A 138 13.53 -11.16 -7.02
N VAL A 139 13.95 -12.25 -7.66
CA VAL A 139 15.36 -12.57 -7.91
C VAL A 139 15.88 -11.83 -9.14
N GLY A 140 17.19 -11.54 -9.16
CA GLY A 140 17.86 -10.96 -10.32
C GLY A 140 17.82 -11.87 -11.55
N THR A 141 17.78 -11.29 -12.74
CA THR A 141 17.95 -12.01 -14.01
C THR A 141 19.42 -12.43 -14.19
N PRO A 142 19.70 -13.51 -14.96
CA PRO A 142 21.06 -13.89 -15.32
C PRO A 142 21.84 -12.77 -16.03
N PRO A 143 23.19 -12.84 -16.05
CA PRO A 143 24.01 -11.93 -16.85
C PRO A 143 23.57 -11.94 -18.31
N GLY A 144 23.18 -10.78 -18.85
CA GLY A 144 22.65 -10.64 -20.22
C GLY A 144 21.13 -10.54 -20.33
N GLY A 145 20.40 -10.75 -19.22
CA GLY A 145 18.95 -10.59 -19.17
C GLY A 145 18.17 -11.79 -19.68
N ILE A 146 16.85 -11.64 -19.69
CA ILE A 146 15.91 -12.63 -20.21
C ILE A 146 15.18 -12.00 -21.40
N ILE A 147 15.18 -12.70 -22.54
CA ILE A 147 14.37 -12.35 -23.72
C ILE A 147 13.40 -13.50 -23.96
N ALA A 148 12.10 -13.26 -23.85
CA ALA A 148 11.08 -14.28 -24.03
C ALA A 148 9.80 -13.73 -24.68
N PRO A 149 8.99 -14.58 -25.33
CA PRO A 149 7.65 -14.19 -25.73
C PRO A 149 6.75 -14.01 -24.51
N VAL A 150 5.79 -13.10 -24.64
CA VAL A 150 4.91 -12.70 -23.55
C VAL A 150 3.51 -13.25 -23.76
N LEU A 151 2.93 -13.80 -22.69
CA LEU A 151 1.49 -14.06 -22.61
C LEU A 151 0.85 -12.98 -21.73
N VAL A 152 -0.07 -12.20 -22.29
CA VAL A 152 -0.86 -11.22 -21.53
C VAL A 152 -2.09 -11.90 -20.97
N VAL A 153 -2.26 -11.87 -19.65
CA VAL A 153 -3.43 -12.40 -18.95
C VAL A 153 -4.15 -11.28 -18.19
N ARG A 154 -5.46 -11.38 -18.03
CA ARG A 154 -6.31 -10.40 -17.34
C ARG A 154 -6.69 -10.81 -15.92
N SER A 155 -6.52 -12.09 -15.58
CA SER A 155 -6.78 -12.60 -14.23
C SER A 155 -5.90 -13.81 -13.91
N PHE A 156 -5.71 -14.07 -12.62
CA PHE A 156 -5.08 -15.30 -12.17
C PHE A 156 -5.77 -16.55 -12.69
N GLN A 157 -7.10 -16.55 -12.82
CA GLN A 157 -7.82 -17.72 -13.36
C GLN A 157 -7.43 -18.01 -14.82
N GLU A 158 -7.24 -16.96 -15.63
CA GLU A 158 -6.75 -17.08 -17.00
C GLU A 158 -5.30 -17.59 -17.02
N LEU A 159 -4.45 -17.13 -16.08
CA LEU A 159 -3.10 -17.64 -15.93
C LEU A 159 -3.08 -19.15 -15.61
N HIS A 160 -3.87 -19.58 -14.61
CA HIS A 160 -3.97 -20.98 -14.21
C HIS A 160 -4.50 -21.88 -15.34
N SER A 161 -5.43 -21.38 -16.14
CA SER A 161 -5.98 -22.12 -17.30
C SER A 161 -4.96 -22.26 -18.45
N ASN A 162 -3.92 -21.42 -18.50
CA ASN A 162 -2.90 -21.41 -19.54
C ASN A 162 -1.52 -21.88 -19.05
N VAL A 163 -1.42 -22.55 -17.90
CA VAL A 163 -0.14 -23.02 -17.31
C VAL A 163 0.72 -23.83 -18.28
N SER A 164 0.09 -24.62 -19.17
CA SER A 164 0.78 -25.39 -20.20
C SER A 164 1.55 -24.51 -21.21
N LYS A 165 1.10 -23.29 -21.46
CA LYS A 165 1.76 -22.30 -22.34
C LYS A 165 2.79 -21.46 -21.58
N VAL A 166 2.60 -21.25 -20.28
CA VAL A 166 3.50 -20.44 -19.43
C VAL A 166 4.82 -21.15 -19.17
N ARG A 167 4.87 -22.48 -19.20
CA ARG A 167 6.10 -23.24 -18.97
C ARG A 167 7.26 -22.91 -19.92
N SER A 168 6.96 -22.34 -21.09
CA SER A 168 7.94 -21.88 -22.08
C SER A 168 7.96 -20.36 -22.30
N LEU A 169 7.10 -19.61 -21.60
CA LEU A 169 6.86 -18.18 -21.84
C LEU A 169 6.92 -17.36 -20.55
N THR A 170 7.30 -16.08 -20.65
CA THR A 170 7.13 -15.13 -19.54
C THR A 170 5.68 -14.65 -19.51
N ALA A 171 5.00 -14.80 -18.38
CA ALA A 171 3.64 -14.28 -18.21
C ALA A 171 3.67 -12.82 -17.74
N LEU A 172 2.88 -11.97 -18.38
CA LEU A 172 2.58 -10.61 -17.90
C LEU A 172 1.12 -10.55 -17.49
N GLU A 173 0.87 -10.24 -16.23
CA GLU A 173 -0.48 -10.00 -15.75
C GLU A 173 -0.84 -8.51 -15.92
N CYS A 174 -1.91 -8.26 -16.66
CA CYS A 174 -2.48 -6.95 -16.84
C CYS A 174 -3.54 -6.73 -15.74
N ALA A 175 -3.08 -6.53 -14.50
CA ALA A 175 -3.97 -6.25 -13.38
C ALA A 175 -4.58 -4.84 -13.51
N LEU A 176 -5.84 -4.76 -13.93
CA LEU A 176 -6.67 -3.57 -13.76
C LEU A 176 -7.14 -3.52 -12.31
N GLY A 177 -6.30 -2.93 -11.45
CA GLY A 177 -6.72 -2.47 -10.13
C GLY A 177 -7.05 -3.57 -9.12
N ALA A 178 -6.04 -4.01 -8.38
CA ALA A 178 -6.15 -4.32 -6.97
C ALA A 178 -4.74 -4.30 -6.38
N ALA A 179 -4.47 -3.37 -5.45
CA ALA A 179 -3.32 -3.49 -4.57
C ALA A 179 -3.63 -4.61 -3.57
N ALA A 180 -3.38 -5.85 -3.98
CA ALA A 180 -3.59 -7.03 -3.16
C ALA A 180 -2.21 -7.57 -2.74
N TRP A 181 -1.83 -7.29 -1.50
CA TRP A 181 -0.69 -7.89 -0.83
C TRP A 181 -0.99 -9.36 -0.54
N TRP A 182 -0.63 -10.29 -1.43
CA TRP A 182 -0.66 -11.71 -1.10
C TRP A 182 0.47 -12.50 -1.77
N THR A 183 1.23 -13.24 -0.96
CA THR A 183 2.13 -14.31 -1.39
C THR A 183 1.30 -15.58 -1.60
N ALA A 184 1.01 -15.94 -2.85
CA ALA A 184 0.48 -17.25 -3.17
C ALA A 184 1.63 -18.28 -3.10
N ARG A 185 1.65 -19.10 -2.05
CA ARG A 185 2.62 -20.19 -1.89
C ARG A 185 2.15 -21.40 -2.71
N THR A 186 2.53 -21.49 -3.98
CA THR A 186 2.34 -22.70 -4.80
C THR A 186 3.60 -23.57 -4.77
N GLY A 187 3.71 -24.46 -3.78
CA GLY A 187 4.68 -25.56 -3.82
C GLY A 187 6.17 -25.18 -3.88
N ARG A 188 7.02 -26.17 -4.16
CA ARG A 188 8.50 -26.15 -4.02
C ARG A 188 9.27 -25.58 -5.23
N ASP A 189 8.59 -25.05 -6.25
CA ASP A 189 9.24 -24.58 -7.47
C ASP A 189 9.05 -23.06 -7.65
N TRP A 190 10.16 -22.32 -7.59
CA TRP A 190 10.24 -20.85 -7.56
C TRP A 190 10.04 -20.15 -8.93
N THR A 191 9.29 -20.72 -9.88
CA THR A 191 9.36 -20.28 -11.29
C THR A 191 8.23 -19.39 -11.82
N VAL A 192 7.32 -18.87 -10.99
CA VAL A 192 6.30 -17.93 -11.47
C VAL A 192 6.55 -16.52 -10.92
N GLN A 193 7.39 -15.76 -11.63
CA GLN A 193 7.57 -14.33 -11.42
C GLN A 193 6.40 -13.58 -12.07
N ALA A 194 5.39 -13.21 -11.27
CA ALA A 194 4.36 -12.28 -11.71
C ALA A 194 4.93 -10.86 -11.71
N ILE A 195 5.22 -10.33 -12.90
CA ILE A 195 5.67 -8.94 -13.06
C ILE A 195 4.43 -8.05 -13.11
N ALA A 196 4.16 -7.37 -11.99
CA ALA A 196 3.12 -6.34 -11.91
C ALA A 196 3.72 -4.97 -12.26
N LEU A 197 3.46 -4.47 -13.48
CA LEU A 197 3.15 -3.06 -13.83
C LEU A 197 3.42 -2.74 -15.31
N ALA A 198 2.35 -2.48 -16.07
CA ALA A 198 2.39 -1.63 -17.27
C ALA A 198 1.00 -1.02 -17.56
N ARG A 199 0.39 -0.33 -16.59
CA ARG A 199 -0.99 0.21 -16.74
C ARG A 199 -1.12 1.41 -17.70
N ALA A 200 -0.04 2.02 -18.18
CA ALA A 200 -0.14 3.26 -18.97
C ALA A 200 0.16 3.14 -20.48
N LEU A 201 0.76 2.05 -20.95
CA LEU A 201 1.19 1.96 -22.37
C LEU A 201 0.41 0.95 -23.21
N LEU A 202 -0.27 -0.03 -22.60
CA LEU A 202 -0.98 -1.08 -23.35
C LEU A 202 -2.34 -0.65 -23.88
N TYR A 203 -2.97 0.40 -23.33
CA TYR A 203 -4.21 0.96 -23.89
C TYR A 203 -4.02 1.68 -25.23
N ARG A 204 -2.78 2.00 -25.61
CA ARG A 204 -2.44 2.62 -26.91
C ARG A 204 -1.79 1.66 -27.89
N VAL A 205 -1.75 0.37 -27.57
CA VAL A 205 -1.31 -0.69 -28.48
C VAL A 205 -2.57 -1.43 -28.93
N PRO A 206 -3.15 -1.08 -30.09
CA PRO A 206 -4.33 -1.77 -30.61
C PRO A 206 -3.99 -3.23 -30.83
N SER A 207 -4.44 -4.13 -29.96
CA SER A 207 -4.48 -5.59 -30.23
C SER A 207 -3.21 -6.22 -30.82
N TYR A 208 -2.03 -5.60 -30.67
CA TYR A 208 -0.81 -6.11 -31.27
C TYR A 208 -0.12 -6.97 -30.23
N SER A 209 -0.18 -8.26 -30.47
CA SER A 209 0.61 -9.31 -29.83
C SER A 209 2.04 -8.78 -29.55
N CYS A 210 2.33 -8.49 -28.28
CA CYS A 210 3.68 -8.23 -27.84
C CYS A 210 4.41 -9.58 -27.88
N SER A 211 5.17 -9.83 -28.95
CA SER A 211 5.72 -11.15 -29.22
C SER A 211 7.07 -11.39 -28.55
N SER A 212 7.74 -10.34 -28.05
CA SER A 212 9.00 -10.50 -27.32
C SER A 212 9.29 -9.33 -26.40
N LEU A 213 9.63 -9.65 -25.15
CA LEU A 213 10.04 -8.72 -24.10
C LEU A 213 11.43 -9.11 -23.59
N GLN A 214 12.29 -8.12 -23.43
CA GLN A 214 13.57 -8.23 -22.74
C GLN A 214 13.45 -7.61 -21.36
N ILE A 215 13.92 -8.34 -20.34
CA ILE A 215 13.92 -7.89 -18.94
C ILE A 215 15.32 -8.09 -18.37
N ASN A 216 15.82 -7.07 -17.71
CA ASN A 216 17.02 -7.14 -16.88
C ASN A 216 16.62 -6.65 -15.49
N THR A 217 16.82 -7.48 -14.47
CA THR A 217 16.73 -7.07 -13.07
C THR A 217 18.00 -7.47 -12.35
N ALA A 218 18.48 -6.59 -11.49
CA ALA A 218 19.42 -6.93 -10.44
C ALA A 218 18.65 -6.82 -9.13
N ALA A 219 18.65 -7.89 -8.33
CA ALA A 219 18.14 -7.87 -6.98
C ALA A 219 18.99 -8.83 -6.16
N VAL A 220 19.36 -8.39 -4.96
CA VAL A 220 20.12 -9.19 -4.01
C VAL A 220 19.18 -9.54 -2.87
N SER A 221 18.93 -10.83 -2.68
CA SER A 221 18.20 -11.35 -1.52
C SER A 221 19.23 -12.06 -0.64
N MET A 222 19.43 -11.55 0.57
CA MET A 222 20.28 -12.16 1.60
C MET A 222 19.42 -12.65 2.77
#